data_AF-A0A963JUQ4-F1
#
_entry.id   AF-A0A963JUQ4-F1
#
_cell.length_a   1.000
_cell.length_b   1.000
_cell.length_c   1.000
_cell.angle_alpha   90.00
_cell.angle_beta   90.00
_cell.angle_gamma   90.00
#
_symmetry.space_group_name_H-M   'P 1'
#
loop_
_entity.id
_entity.type
_entity.pdbx_description
1 polymer ?
#
loop_
_entity_poly.entity_id
_entity_poly.type
_entity_poly.pdbx_seq_one_letter_code
_entity_poly.pdbx_strand_id
1 'polypeptide(L)' 'VIRPMMYLALCYDHRIIDGREAVLALVAMKDALEDPSRLLFDI' A
#
# COMPACT_ATOMS: atom_id res chain seq x y z
N VAL A 1 -20.78 -10.85 0.06
CA VAL A 1 -20.74 -10.19 1.38
C VAL A 1 -20.29 -8.76 1.18
N ILE A 2 -21.00 -7.78 1.73
CA ILE A 2 -20.60 -6.35 1.69
C ILE A 2 -19.32 -6.19 2.51
N ARG A 3 -18.33 -5.47 1.98
CA ARG A 3 -17.08 -5.15 2.69
C ARG A 3 -16.96 -3.64 2.89
N PRO A 4 -16.45 -3.19 4.04
CA PRO A 4 -16.06 -1.79 4.21
C PRO A 4 -14.83 -1.53 3.32
N MET A 5 -14.88 -0.46 2.52
CA MET A 5 -13.80 -0.07 1.61
C MET A 5 -13.27 1.31 2.01
N MET A 6 -11.97 1.54 1.81
CA MET A 6 -11.29 2.81 2.05
C MET A 6 -10.41 3.16 0.84
N TYR A 7 -10.37 4.44 0.45
CA TYR A 7 -9.50 4.93 -0.61
C TYR A 7 -8.20 5.49 -0.03
N LEU A 8 -7.07 5.15 -0.67
CA LEU A 8 -5.75 5.67 -0.35
C LEU A 8 -5.21 6.47 -1.54
N ALA A 9 -4.49 7.55 -1.26
CA ALA A 9 -3.82 8.36 -2.26
C ALA A 9 -2.37 8.61 -1.82
N LEU A 10 -1.42 8.36 -2.72
CA LEU A 10 -0.01 8.63 -2.51
C LEU A 10 0.48 9.66 -3.54
N CYS A 11 0.85 10.84 -3.07
CA CYS A 11 1.60 11.82 -3.85
C CYS A 11 3.09 11.61 -3.61
N TYR A 12 3.88 11.58 -4.67
CA TYR A 12 5.32 11.37 -4.62
C TYR A 12 6.05 12.26 -5.62
N ASP A 13 7.34 12.49 -5.39
CA ASP A 13 8.19 13.25 -6.30
C ASP A 13 8.72 12.33 -7.41
N HIS A 14 8.15 12.47 -8.61
CA HIS A 14 8.52 11.70 -9.80
C HIS A 14 9.98 11.88 -10.26
N ARG A 15 10.68 12.91 -9.78
CA ARG A 15 12.10 13.10 -10.08
C ARG A 15 12.99 12.12 -9.30
N ILE A 16 12.45 11.55 -8.23
CA ILE A 16 13.18 10.71 -7.28
C ILE A 16 12.60 9.30 -7.26
N ILE A 17 11.27 9.16 -7.22
CA ILE A 17 10.56 7.89 -7.11
C ILE A 17 9.87 7.59 -8.43
N ASP A 18 10.07 6.38 -8.96
CA ASP A 18 9.39 5.96 -10.18
C ASP A 18 7.97 5.43 -9.92
N GLY A 19 7.20 5.24 -10.99
CA GLY A 19 5.82 4.78 -10.88
C GLY A 19 5.67 3.37 -10.32
N ARG A 20 6.67 2.49 -10.52
CA ARG A 20 6.66 1.13 -9.99
C ARG A 20 6.85 1.17 -8.48
N GLU A 21 7.84 1.91 -7.99
CA GLU A 21 8.13 2.05 -6.56
C GLU A 21 6.93 2.64 -5.82
N ALA A 22 6.31 3.69 -6.35
CA ALA A 22 5.12 4.29 -5.74
C ALA A 22 3.93 3.32 -5.69
N VAL A 23 3.69 2.55 -6.75
CA VAL A 23 2.62 1.55 -6.77
C VAL A 23 2.91 0.42 -5.79
N LEU A 24 4.13 -0.09 -5.73
CA LEU A 24 4.51 -1.15 -4.80
C LEU A 24 4.37 -0.70 -3.35
N ALA A 25 4.77 0.55 -3.04
CA ALA A 25 4.56 1.13 -1.71
C ALA A 25 3.07 1.20 -1.35
N LEU A 26 2.22 1.69 -2.26
CA LEU A 26 0.78 1.78 -2.04
C LEU A 26 0.13 0.40 -1.85
N VAL A 27 0.58 -0.62 -2.61
CA VAL A 27 0.13 -2.01 -2.46
C VAL A 27 0.57 -2.58 -1.12
N ALA A 28 1.82 -2.36 -0.70
CA ALA A 28 2.33 -2.82 0.59
C ALA A 28 1.54 -2.21 1.76
N MET A 29 1.22 -0.91 1.69
CA MET A 29 0.36 -0.25 2.70
C MET A 29 -1.04 -0.86 2.72
N LYS A 30 -1.65 -1.07 1.54
CA LYS A 30 -2.98 -1.67 1.41
C LYS A 30 -3.01 -3.09 1.98
N ASP A 31 -1.99 -3.90 1.72
CA ASP A 31 -1.90 -5.27 2.23
C ASP A 31 -1.65 -5.32 3.75
N ALA A 32 -0.82 -4.43 4.29
CA ALA A 32 -0.61 -4.31 5.74
C ALA A 32 -1.88 -3.88 6.49
N LEU A 33 -2.74 -3.07 5.87
CA LEU A 33 -4.02 -2.65 6.45
C LEU A 33 -5.10 -3.72 6.35
N GLU A 34 -5.10 -4.51 5.26
CA GLU A 34 -6.05 -5.62 5.08
C GLU A 34 -5.66 -6.87 5.90
N ASP A 35 -4.36 -7.11 6.09
CA ASP A 35 -3.82 -8.23 6.87
C ASP A 35 -2.61 -7.77 7.73
N PRO A 36 -2.86 -7.27 8.95
CA PRO A 36 -1.80 -6.78 9.84
C PRO A 36 -0.77 -7.83 10.25
N SER A 37 -1.07 -9.12 10.07
CA SER A 37 -0.12 -10.20 10.40
C SER A 37 1.15 -10.14 9.54
N ARG A 38 1.04 -9.59 8.32
CA ARG A 38 2.17 -9.34 7.41
C ARG A 38 3.26 -8.46 8.02
N LEU A 39 2.87 -7.47 8.83
CA LEU A 39 3.82 -6.60 9.54
C LEU A 39 4.61 -7.35 10.62
N LEU A 40 4.04 -8.40 11.21
CA LEU A 40 4.65 -9.17 12.28
C LEU A 40 5.62 -10.24 11.75
N PHE A 41 5.34 -10.77 10.57
CA PHE A 41 6.05 -11.90 10.01
C PHE A 41 6.94 -11.56 8.80
N ASP A 42 6.97 -10.29 8.39
CA ASP A 42 7.75 -9.78 7.23
C ASP A 42 7.46 -10.59 5.94
N ILE A 43 6.16 -10.82 5.68
CA ILE A 43 5.62 -11.58 4.53
C ILE A 43 4.64 -10.77 3.71
#